data_AF-A0A6N2T031-F1
#
_entry.id   AF-A0A6N2T031-F1
#
_cell.length_a   1.000
_cell.length_b   1.000
_cell.length_c   1.000
_cell.angle_alpha   90.00
_cell.angle_beta   90.00
_cell.angle_gamma   90.00
#
_symmetry.space_group_name_H-M   'P 1'
#
loop_
_entity.id
_entity.type
_entity.pdbx_description
1 polymer ?
#
loop_
_entity_poly.entity_id
_entity_poly.type
_entity_poly.pdbx_seq_one_letter_code
_entity_poly.pdbx_strand_id
1 'polypeptide(L)'
;MKSLDSSASKKADGKAEGAQTAGDNNGFFTPNSKIDFSNVKIEPLFEEAVDFETFSKSDFRAVKVKECVAVPKSKKLLQFTLDDGTGTDRTILSGIHAYYEPEELVGKTLIAITNLPPRAMMGIESCGMLLSAVCEENGEEKLNLLMVDNHIPAGAKLY
;
A
#
# COMPACT_ATOMS: atom_id res chain seq x y z
N MET A 1 -24.61 -46.62 44.59
CA MET A 1 -25.33 -47.37 43.54
C MET A 1 -25.33 -46.52 42.28
N LYS A 2 -24.99 -46.94 41.06
CA LYS A 2 -24.73 -48.25 40.44
C LYS A 2 -23.98 -48.00 39.11
N SER A 3 -23.13 -48.97 38.77
CA SER A 3 -22.53 -49.43 37.49
C SER A 3 -22.86 -48.71 36.16
N LEU A 4 -21.90 -48.44 35.25
CA LEU A 4 -21.20 -49.37 34.32
C LEU A 4 -22.17 -50.36 33.61
N ASP A 5 -22.48 -50.16 32.33
CA ASP A 5 -21.92 -50.91 31.17
C ASP A 5 -22.62 -50.63 29.82
N SER A 6 -21.86 -50.85 28.74
CA SER A 6 -22.19 -51.20 27.33
C SER A 6 -23.34 -50.46 26.59
N SER A 7 -23.07 -49.59 25.62
CA SER A 7 -22.69 -49.84 24.21
C SER A 7 -23.83 -50.28 23.26
N ALA A 8 -24.20 -49.39 22.33
CA ALA A 8 -24.61 -49.74 20.98
C ALA A 8 -24.47 -48.51 20.06
N SER A 9 -23.79 -48.74 18.94
CA SER A 9 -23.21 -47.79 18.00
C SER A 9 -24.14 -47.44 16.84
N LYS A 10 -23.93 -46.26 16.23
CA LYS A 10 -23.83 -46.12 14.75
C LYS A 10 -23.40 -44.71 14.31
N LYS A 11 -22.22 -44.69 13.64
CA LYS A 11 -21.78 -43.92 12.46
C LYS A 11 -21.94 -42.39 12.53
N ALA A 12 -20.87 -41.61 12.69
CA ALA A 12 -19.80 -41.34 11.71
C ALA A 12 -20.35 -40.97 10.32
N ASP A 13 -20.46 -39.68 10.07
CA ASP A 13 -19.99 -39.08 8.82
C ASP A 13 -19.43 -37.70 9.14
N GLY A 14 -18.13 -37.55 8.88
CA GLY A 14 -17.43 -36.30 8.97
C GLY A 14 -17.68 -35.47 7.72
N LYS A 15 -17.92 -34.19 7.91
CA LYS A 15 -17.53 -33.17 6.94
C LYS A 15 -17.05 -31.95 7.73
N ALA A 16 -15.74 -31.90 7.91
CA ALA A 16 -15.05 -30.66 8.18
C ALA A 16 -15.08 -29.86 6.87
N GLU A 17 -15.98 -28.89 6.77
CA GLU A 17 -15.99 -27.93 5.67
C GLU A 17 -15.64 -26.54 6.22
N GLY A 18 -14.39 -26.15 5.94
CA GLY A 18 -14.03 -24.81 5.50
C GLY A 18 -14.26 -23.68 6.50
N ALA A 19 -13.20 -23.32 7.23
CA ALA A 19 -13.06 -21.98 7.74
C ALA A 19 -13.03 -20.99 6.56
N GLN A 20 -14.17 -20.38 6.24
CA GLN A 20 -14.24 -19.17 5.45
C GLN A 20 -13.86 -17.99 6.35
N THR A 21 -12.61 -17.56 6.31
CA THR A 21 -12.25 -16.18 6.63
C THR A 21 -11.93 -15.47 5.31
N ALA A 22 -12.99 -15.13 4.58
CA ALA A 22 -12.97 -14.23 3.43
C ALA A 22 -13.83 -13.02 3.79
N GLY A 23 -13.39 -12.24 4.78
CA GLY A 23 -14.03 -11.01 5.22
C GLY A 23 -12.94 -10.16 5.86
N ASP A 24 -12.92 -8.87 5.51
CA ASP A 24 -12.01 -7.82 6.00
C ASP A 24 -10.89 -7.37 5.04
N ASN A 25 -11.14 -7.44 3.74
CA ASN A 25 -10.39 -6.60 2.80
C ASN A 25 -11.14 -5.27 2.72
N ASN A 26 -10.52 -4.14 3.05
CA ASN A 26 -11.07 -2.77 2.98
C ASN A 26 -11.43 -2.30 1.54
N GLY A 27 -11.89 -3.20 0.66
CA GLY A 27 -12.09 -3.00 -0.77
C GLY A 27 -10.79 -2.81 -1.56
N PHE A 28 -9.64 -2.86 -0.89
CA PHE A 28 -8.36 -2.42 -1.44
C PHE A 28 -7.60 -3.50 -2.20
N PHE A 29 -7.67 -4.75 -1.74
CA PHE A 29 -6.88 -5.83 -2.31
C PHE A 29 -7.71 -6.66 -3.30
N THR A 30 -7.19 -6.77 -4.53
CA THR A 30 -7.71 -7.67 -5.54
C THR A 30 -7.64 -9.11 -5.05
N PRO A 31 -8.74 -9.90 -5.09
CA PRO A 31 -8.71 -11.31 -4.72
C PRO A 31 -7.70 -12.08 -5.57
N ASN A 32 -6.90 -12.96 -4.96
CA ASN A 32 -5.85 -13.73 -5.65
C ASN A 32 -6.37 -14.51 -6.86
N SER A 33 -7.61 -14.98 -6.83
CA SER A 33 -8.24 -15.71 -7.96
C SER A 33 -8.49 -14.86 -9.20
N LYS A 34 -8.39 -13.53 -9.10
CA LYS A 34 -8.59 -12.57 -10.19
C LYS A 34 -7.29 -11.97 -10.70
N ILE A 35 -6.15 -12.41 -10.19
CA ILE A 35 -4.84 -11.89 -10.55
C ILE A 35 -4.23 -12.79 -11.63
N ASP A 36 -3.82 -12.18 -12.74
CA ASP A 36 -3.08 -12.83 -13.81
C ASP A 36 -1.83 -12.00 -14.13
N PHE A 37 -0.67 -12.66 -14.15
CA PHE A 37 0.62 -12.02 -14.41
C PHE A 37 1.24 -12.48 -15.73
N SER A 38 0.52 -13.24 -16.57
CA SER A 38 1.08 -13.86 -17.78
C SER A 38 1.65 -12.87 -18.79
N ASN A 39 1.15 -11.63 -18.80
CA ASN A 39 1.56 -10.57 -19.73
C ASN A 39 2.30 -9.42 -19.06
N VAL A 40 2.75 -9.63 -17.81
CA VAL A 40 3.55 -8.65 -17.07
C VAL A 40 5.02 -8.83 -17.41
N LYS A 41 5.68 -7.73 -17.76
CA LYS A 41 7.13 -7.67 -17.90
C LYS A 41 7.72 -6.98 -16.68
N ILE A 42 8.75 -7.60 -16.14
CA ILE A 42 9.49 -7.11 -14.97
C ILE A 42 10.83 -6.56 -15.45
N GLU A 43 11.19 -5.38 -14.97
CA GLU A 43 12.51 -4.80 -15.23
C GLU A 43 13.60 -5.68 -14.59
N PRO A 44 14.77 -5.79 -15.23
CA PRO A 44 15.89 -6.52 -14.64
C PRO A 44 16.25 -5.97 -13.25
N LEU A 45 16.54 -6.88 -12.32
CA LEU A 45 17.05 -6.50 -11.01
C LEU A 45 18.45 -5.90 -11.15
N PHE A 46 18.81 -4.99 -10.24
CA PHE A 46 20.17 -4.47 -10.17
C PHE A 46 21.17 -5.60 -9.85
N GLU A 47 22.31 -5.61 -10.55
CA GLU A 47 23.40 -6.56 -10.30
C GLU A 47 24.22 -6.17 -9.07
N GLU A 48 24.29 -4.87 -8.77
CA GLU A 48 25.05 -4.33 -7.64
C GLU A 48 24.23 -4.42 -6.35
N ALA A 49 24.84 -4.96 -5.29
CA ALA A 49 24.25 -4.98 -3.97
C ALA A 49 24.40 -3.60 -3.30
N VAL A 50 23.33 -3.10 -2.69
CA VAL A 50 23.38 -1.96 -1.77
C VAL A 50 23.71 -2.45 -0.37
N ASP A 51 24.61 -1.75 0.34
CA ASP A 51 24.90 -2.07 1.72
C ASP A 51 23.78 -1.59 2.66
N PHE A 52 23.65 -2.24 3.82
CA PHE A 52 22.60 -1.93 4.79
C PHE A 52 22.69 -0.50 5.33
N GLU A 53 23.90 0.04 5.51
CA GLU A 53 24.07 1.39 6.06
C GLU A 53 23.51 2.43 5.08
N THR A 54 23.80 2.28 3.79
CA THR A 54 23.26 3.10 2.72
C THR A 54 21.73 3.03 2.67
N PHE A 55 21.15 1.83 2.68
CA PHE A 55 19.69 1.66 2.72
C PHE A 55 19.06 2.31 3.96
N SER A 56 19.65 2.09 5.14
CA SER A 56 19.10 2.54 6.42
C SER A 56 19.09 4.07 6.60
N LYS A 57 19.85 4.80 5.76
CA LYS A 57 19.84 6.27 5.71
C LYS A 57 18.56 6.84 5.11
N SER A 58 17.81 6.07 4.33
CA SER A 58 16.50 6.49 3.82
C SER A 58 15.44 6.35 4.91
N ASP A 59 14.69 7.43 5.16
CA ASP A 59 13.63 7.42 6.17
C ASP A 59 12.27 7.21 5.51
N PHE A 60 11.83 5.95 5.50
CA PHE A 60 10.54 5.53 4.99
C PHE A 60 9.49 5.51 6.10
N ARG A 61 8.35 6.15 5.86
CA ARG A 61 7.25 6.29 6.82
C ARG A 61 5.90 5.92 6.22
N ALA A 62 5.06 5.32 7.04
CA ALA A 62 3.62 5.31 6.80
C ALA A 62 3.08 6.72 7.03
N VAL A 63 2.36 7.26 6.05
CA VAL A 63 1.77 8.60 6.09
C VAL A 63 0.26 8.53 5.86
N LYS A 64 -0.52 9.36 6.56
CA LYS A 64 -1.97 9.43 6.38
C LYS A 64 -2.34 10.55 5.44
N VAL A 65 -3.18 10.28 4.45
CA VAL A 65 -3.69 11.32 3.56
C VAL A 65 -4.79 12.10 4.27
N LYS A 66 -4.49 13.34 4.65
CA LYS A 66 -5.48 14.28 5.19
C LYS A 66 -6.26 14.96 4.08
N GLU A 67 -5.58 15.33 3.01
CA GLU A 67 -6.15 15.98 1.83
C GLU A 67 -5.38 15.57 0.57
N CYS A 68 -6.09 15.47 -0.55
CA CYS A 68 -5.50 15.30 -1.87
C CYS A 68 -6.25 16.20 -2.86
N VAL A 69 -5.53 16.96 -3.69
CA VAL A 69 -6.11 17.83 -4.72
C VAL A 69 -5.30 17.78 -6.01
N ALA A 70 -5.94 17.99 -7.15
CA ALA A 70 -5.23 18.18 -8.41
C ALA A 70 -4.47 19.53 -8.40
N VAL A 71 -3.21 19.53 -8.84
CA VAL A 71 -2.42 20.77 -8.92
C VAL A 71 -2.93 21.62 -10.08
N PRO A 72 -3.32 22.89 -9.85
CA PRO A 72 -3.78 23.77 -10.92
C PRO A 72 -2.76 23.88 -12.06
N LYS A 73 -3.24 23.83 -13.30
CA LYS A 73 -2.42 23.89 -14.53
C LYS A 73 -1.48 22.69 -14.74
N SER A 74 -1.59 21.63 -13.93
CA SER A 74 -0.92 20.35 -14.19
C SER A 74 -1.93 19.27 -14.56
N LYS A 75 -1.62 18.49 -15.60
CA LYS A 75 -2.41 17.29 -15.96
C LYS A 75 -1.92 16.02 -15.28
N LYS A 76 -0.78 16.08 -14.56
CA LYS A 76 -0.09 14.90 -14.02
C LYS A 76 0.02 14.90 -12.50
N LEU A 77 -0.02 16.07 -11.88
CA LEU A 77 0.33 16.21 -10.46
C LEU A 77 -0.89 16.25 -9.56
N LEU A 78 -0.83 15.45 -8.52
CA LEU A 78 -1.65 15.57 -7.32
C LEU A 78 -0.80 16.17 -6.19
N GLN A 79 -1.42 17.00 -5.36
CA GLN A 79 -0.86 17.54 -4.13
C GLN A 79 -1.50 16.85 -2.94
N PHE A 80 -0.65 16.34 -2.04
CA PHE A 80 -1.06 15.66 -0.83
C PHE A 80 -0.70 16.51 0.39
N THR A 81 -1.66 16.65 1.31
CA THR A 81 -1.41 17.07 2.69
C THR A 81 -1.44 15.82 3.55
N LEU A 82 -0.31 15.53 4.21
CA LEU A 82 -0.06 14.24 4.85
C LEU A 82 0.22 14.40 6.35
N ASP A 83 -0.30 13.46 7.15
CA ASP A 83 0.21 13.19 8.51
C ASP A 83 1.39 12.22 8.44
N ASP A 84 2.57 12.65 8.88
CA ASP A 84 3.75 11.79 9.01
C ASP A 84 4.11 11.47 10.47
N GLY A 85 3.21 11.77 11.41
CA GLY A 85 3.40 11.54 12.84
C GLY A 85 4.25 12.58 13.56
N THR A 86 4.76 13.61 12.86
CA THR A 86 5.55 14.71 13.48
C THR A 86 4.69 15.77 14.16
N GLY A 87 3.38 15.79 13.89
CA GLY A 87 2.45 16.84 14.34
C GLY A 87 2.41 18.07 13.42
N THR A 88 3.20 18.09 12.35
CA THR A 88 3.12 19.11 11.30
C THR A 88 2.68 18.47 9.99
N ASP A 89 1.86 19.17 9.23
CA ASP A 89 1.41 18.69 7.93
C ASP A 89 2.55 18.70 6.92
N ARG A 90 2.70 17.59 6.20
CA ARG A 90 3.68 17.44 5.13
C ARG A 90 3.02 17.56 3.77
N THR A 91 3.61 18.39 2.90
CA THR A 91 3.22 18.50 1.50
C THR A 91 4.09 17.58 0.64
N ILE A 92 3.48 16.70 -0.15
CA ILE A 92 4.16 15.93 -1.21
C ILE A 92 3.37 16.08 -2.51
N LEU A 93 4.08 16.27 -3.62
CA LEU A 93 3.50 16.22 -4.97
C LEU A 93 3.81 14.87 -5.61
N SER A 94 2.83 14.27 -6.28
CA SER A 94 3.03 13.01 -7.00
C SER A 94 2.45 13.04 -8.40
N GLY A 95 3.17 12.48 -9.36
CA GLY A 95 2.86 12.45 -10.79
C GLY A 95 1.81 11.41 -11.20
N ILE A 96 0.87 11.08 -10.31
CA ILE A 96 -0.01 9.91 -10.44
C ILE A 96 -1.46 10.25 -10.81
N HIS A 97 -1.74 11.49 -11.21
CA HIS A 97 -3.11 11.93 -11.53
C HIS A 97 -3.75 11.14 -12.69
N ALA A 98 -2.94 10.53 -13.56
CA ALA A 98 -3.46 9.67 -14.64
C ALA A 98 -3.96 8.30 -14.13
N TYR A 99 -3.64 7.93 -12.89
CA TYR A 99 -3.91 6.62 -12.31
C TYR A 99 -4.90 6.69 -11.15
N TYR A 100 -4.98 7.84 -10.47
CA TYR A 100 -5.82 8.02 -9.31
C TYR A 100 -6.54 9.36 -9.29
N GLU A 101 -7.78 9.35 -8.82
CA GLU A 101 -8.57 10.53 -8.49
C GLU A 101 -8.30 10.99 -7.04
N PRO A 102 -8.30 12.30 -6.75
CA PRO A 102 -7.97 12.78 -5.40
C PRO A 102 -8.86 12.19 -4.29
N GLU A 103 -10.16 12.02 -4.54
CA GLU A 103 -11.14 11.62 -3.55
C GLU A 103 -10.94 10.18 -3.06
N GLU A 104 -10.36 9.30 -3.89
CA GLU A 104 -10.13 7.91 -3.50
C GLU A 104 -8.92 7.74 -2.58
N LEU A 105 -8.05 8.74 -2.53
CA LEU A 105 -6.80 8.74 -1.76
C LEU A 105 -6.97 9.34 -0.35
N VAL A 106 -7.96 10.20 -0.13
CA VAL A 106 -8.22 10.79 1.19
C VAL A 106 -8.56 9.69 2.21
N GLY A 107 -7.92 9.76 3.39
CA GLY A 107 -8.08 8.77 4.45
C GLY A 107 -7.33 7.44 4.21
N LYS A 108 -6.56 7.32 3.13
CA LYS A 108 -5.65 6.18 2.91
C LYS A 108 -4.35 6.35 3.67
N THR A 109 -3.66 5.23 3.88
CA THR A 109 -2.32 5.20 4.46
C THR A 109 -1.34 4.80 3.38
N LEU A 110 -0.38 5.68 3.08
CA LEU A 110 0.59 5.52 2.01
C LEU A 110 1.99 5.35 2.58
N ILE A 111 2.93 4.92 1.73
CA ILE A 111 4.35 4.90 2.07
C ILE A 111 5.06 6.08 1.41
N ALA A 112 5.83 6.81 2.19
CA ALA A 112 6.65 7.92 1.71
C ALA A 112 8.10 7.80 2.21
N ILE A 113 9.05 8.26 1.41
CA ILE A 113 10.35 8.69 1.92
C ILE A 113 10.28 10.15 2.33
N THR A 114 10.68 10.46 3.56
CA THR A 114 10.42 11.76 4.21
C THR A 114 11.66 12.63 4.37
N ASN A 115 12.85 12.07 4.13
CA ASN A 115 14.14 12.74 4.32
C ASN A 115 14.87 13.08 3.01
N LEU A 116 14.15 13.14 1.89
CA LEU A 116 14.68 13.74 0.67
C LEU A 116 14.71 15.27 0.81
N PRO A 117 15.69 15.96 0.20
CA PRO A 117 15.66 17.42 0.10
C PRO A 117 14.37 17.91 -0.55
N PRO A 118 13.77 19.04 -0.10
CA PRO A 118 12.60 19.62 -0.73
C PRO A 118 12.84 19.90 -2.21
N ARG A 119 11.85 19.59 -3.05
CA ARG A 119 11.88 19.86 -4.48
C ARG A 119 10.68 20.71 -4.88
N ALA A 120 10.94 21.93 -5.33
CA ALA A 120 9.90 22.80 -5.87
C ALA A 120 9.39 22.28 -7.23
N MET A 121 8.08 22.15 -7.37
CA MET A 121 7.41 21.84 -8.65
C MET A 121 6.16 22.70 -8.76
N MET A 122 5.98 23.37 -9.89
CA MET A 122 4.85 24.30 -10.10
C MET A 122 4.70 25.37 -9.01
N GLY A 123 5.81 25.77 -8.35
CA GLY A 123 5.81 26.76 -7.27
C GLY A 123 5.42 26.22 -5.88
N ILE A 124 5.22 24.91 -5.74
CA ILE A 124 4.91 24.23 -4.48
C ILE A 124 6.11 23.38 -4.07
N GLU A 125 6.52 23.44 -2.81
CA GLU A 125 7.59 22.59 -2.27
C GLU A 125 7.06 21.20 -1.97
N SER A 126 7.63 20.18 -2.64
CA SER A 126 7.40 18.77 -2.33
C SER A 126 8.46 18.28 -1.35
N CYS A 127 8.04 17.94 -0.14
CA CYS A 127 8.91 17.54 0.97
C CYS A 127 8.91 16.02 1.13
N GLY A 128 9.32 15.29 0.09
CA GLY A 128 9.37 13.83 0.09
C GLY A 128 8.87 13.24 -1.22
N MET A 129 8.70 11.92 -1.21
CA MET A 129 8.20 11.16 -2.36
C MET A 129 7.34 9.99 -1.89
N LEU A 130 6.16 9.83 -2.49
CA LEU A 130 5.30 8.66 -2.30
C LEU A 130 5.85 7.49 -3.10
N LEU A 131 5.78 6.28 -2.56
CA LEU A 131 6.26 5.07 -3.23
C LEU A 131 5.15 4.40 -4.05
N SER A 132 5.48 4.04 -5.27
CA SER A 132 4.62 3.27 -6.18
C SER A 132 5.39 2.08 -6.74
N ALA A 133 4.70 0.97 -6.96
CA ALA A 133 5.21 -0.17 -7.73
C ALA A 133 4.77 0.01 -9.19
N VAL A 134 5.71 -0.08 -10.11
CA VAL A 134 5.47 0.05 -11.55
C VAL A 134 5.81 -1.25 -12.27
N CYS A 135 5.05 -1.56 -13.30
CA CYS A 135 5.35 -2.66 -14.22
C CYS A 135 4.81 -2.35 -15.62
N GLU A 136 5.28 -3.09 -16.63
CA GLU A 136 4.66 -3.07 -17.95
C GLU A 136 3.71 -4.26 -18.08
N GLU A 137 2.45 -4.01 -18.44
CA GLU A 137 1.45 -5.03 -18.70
C GLU A 137 0.82 -4.77 -20.07
N ASN A 138 0.85 -5.75 -20.97
CA ASN A 138 0.31 -5.62 -22.34
C ASN A 138 0.88 -4.42 -23.14
N GLY A 139 2.11 -3.98 -22.84
CA GLY A 139 2.73 -2.83 -23.51
C GLY A 139 2.37 -1.46 -22.91
N GLU A 140 1.63 -1.43 -21.80
CA GLU A 140 1.29 -0.21 -21.06
C GLU A 140 1.95 -0.20 -19.69
N GLU A 141 2.40 0.98 -19.24
CA GLU A 141 2.86 1.16 -17.86
C GLU A 141 1.66 1.11 -16.91
N LYS A 142 1.76 0.25 -15.89
CA LYS A 142 0.86 0.21 -14.75
C LYS A 142 1.57 0.77 -13.54
N LEU A 143 0.87 1.61 -12.78
CA LEU A 143 1.34 2.18 -11.53
C LEU A 143 0.39 1.77 -10.41
N ASN A 144 0.97 1.25 -9.34
CA ASN A 144 0.28 0.87 -8.12
C ASN A 144 0.87 1.65 -6.96
N LEU A 145 0.13 2.66 -6.46
CA LEU A 145 0.54 3.39 -5.27
C LEU A 145 0.55 2.44 -4.07
N LEU A 146 1.66 2.41 -3.32
CA LEU A 146 1.75 1.55 -2.14
C LEU A 146 0.87 2.11 -1.03
N MET A 147 -0.31 1.51 -0.86
CA MET A 147 -1.16 1.74 0.30
C MET A 147 -1.11 0.54 1.24
N VAL A 148 -1.06 0.85 2.53
CA VAL A 148 -1.05 -0.14 3.62
C VAL A 148 -2.31 0.03 4.47
N ASP A 149 -2.52 -0.91 5.39
CA ASP A 149 -3.73 -0.88 6.21
C ASP A 149 -3.81 0.38 7.09
N ASN A 150 -5.03 0.88 7.23
CA ASN A 150 -5.30 2.10 7.98
C ASN A 150 -5.08 1.97 9.50
N HIS A 151 -4.94 0.77 10.07
CA HIS A 151 -4.57 0.59 11.47
C HIS A 151 -3.12 1.00 11.77
N ILE A 152 -2.24 1.05 10.77
CA ILE A 152 -0.84 1.43 10.95
C ILE A 152 -0.76 2.91 11.28
N PRO A 153 -0.15 3.34 12.40
CA PRO A 153 -0.15 4.75 12.79
C PRO A 153 0.68 5.61 11.85
N ALA A 154 0.33 6.90 11.74
CA ALA A 154 1.16 7.89 11.06
C ALA A 154 2.57 7.91 11.67
N GLY A 155 3.60 8.01 10.82
CA GLY A 155 4.99 8.03 11.25
C GLY A 155 5.59 6.68 11.62
N ALA A 156 4.84 5.57 11.50
CA ALA A 156 5.40 4.24 11.62
C ALA A 156 6.55 4.07 10.61
N LYS A 157 7.71 3.59 11.08
CA LYS A 157 8.91 3.44 10.27
C LYS A 157 8.91 2.11 9.51
N LEU A 158 9.39 2.14 8.27
CA LEU A 158 9.65 0.95 7.46
C LEU A 158 11.16 0.63 7.48
N TYR A 159 11.47 -0.66 7.59
CA TYR A 159 12.81 -1.25 7.54
C TYR A 159 12.82 -2.41 6.56
#